data_AF-A0A523S481-F1
#
_entry.id   AF-A0A523S481-F1
#
_cell.length_a   1.000
_cell.length_b   1.000
_cell.length_c   1.000
_cell.angle_alpha   90.00
_cell.angle_beta   90.00
_cell.angle_gamma   90.00
#
_symmetry.space_group_name_H-M   'P 1'
#
loop_
_entity.id
_entity.type
_entity.pdbx_description
1 polymer ?
#
loop_
_entity_poly.entity_id
_entity_poly.type
_entity_poly.pdbx_seq_one_letter_code
_entity_poly.pdbx_strand_id
1 'polypeptide(L)'
;MERRVVVTGMGVVSPIGIGIKDFGQALFEGKNGVGKITYFDVSSYRSQIGGEVKDFEPQRCLSPKEIRRLDRFAQLGMIAAEEAIKHAGIPPQGEDLSKIGVLVG
;
A
#
# COMPACT_ATOMS: atom_id res chain seq x y z
N MET A 1 26.01 22.95 -0.28
CA MET A 1 25.82 21.88 -1.28
C MET A 1 24.46 21.26 -1.06
N GLU A 2 23.65 21.17 -2.10
CA GLU A 2 22.41 20.39 -2.06
C GLU A 2 22.73 18.89 -2.15
N ARG A 3 22.03 18.07 -1.36
CA ARG A 3 22.16 16.61 -1.43
C ARG A 3 21.26 16.11 -2.56
N ARG A 4 21.78 15.23 -3.41
CA ARG A 4 20.96 14.50 -4.39
C ARG A 4 20.10 13.47 -3.67
N VAL A 5 18.84 13.37 -4.10
CA VAL A 5 17.87 12.39 -3.60
C VAL A 5 17.48 11.47 -4.76
N VAL A 6 17.35 10.17 -4.48
CA VAL A 6 16.94 9.14 -5.44
C VAL A 6 15.88 8.25 -4.82
N VAL A 7 15.05 7.63 -5.65
CA VAL A 7 14.07 6.62 -5.23
C VAL A 7 14.71 5.25 -5.39
N THR A 8 14.88 4.53 -4.27
CA THR A 8 15.47 3.18 -4.25
C THR A 8 14.45 2.07 -4.11
N GLY A 9 13.31 2.37 -3.49
CA GLY A 9 12.22 1.42 -3.27
C GLY A 9 10.86 2.07 -3.48
N MET A 10 9.88 1.25 -3.83
CA MET A 10 8.49 1.64 -4.01
C MET A 10 7.63 0.49 -3.50
N GLY A 11 6.43 0.78 -3.05
CA GLY A 11 5.47 -0.25 -2.68
C GLY A 11 4.07 0.28 -2.95
N VAL A 12 3.18 -0.59 -3.39
CA VAL A 12 1.88 -0.19 -3.94
C VAL A 12 0.78 -1.11 -3.43
N VAL A 13 -0.25 -0.51 -2.87
CA VAL A 13 -1.51 -1.19 -2.57
C VAL A 13 -2.62 -0.39 -3.25
N SER A 14 -3.20 -0.93 -4.32
CA SER A 14 -4.13 -0.19 -5.17
C SER A 14 -5.30 -1.06 -5.66
N PRO A 15 -6.36 -0.45 -6.22
CA PRO A 15 -7.50 -1.20 -6.78
C PRO A 15 -7.17 -2.06 -8.00
N ILE A 16 -6.04 -1.80 -8.68
CA ILE A 16 -5.65 -2.54 -9.89
C ILE A 16 -4.56 -3.59 -9.63
N GLY A 17 -3.92 -3.54 -8.47
CA GLY A 17 -2.90 -4.49 -8.04
C GLY A 17 -2.31 -4.16 -6.66
N ILE A 18 -1.97 -5.21 -5.92
CA ILE A 18 -1.15 -5.15 -4.71
C ILE A 18 0.24 -5.64 -5.10
N GLY A 19 1.23 -4.79 -4.92
CA GLY A 19 2.60 -5.05 -5.31
C GLY A 19 3.01 -4.31 -6.59
N ILE A 20 4.27 -3.89 -6.69
CA ILE A 20 4.83 -3.16 -7.84
C ILE A 20 4.64 -3.94 -9.15
N LYS A 21 4.86 -5.26 -9.11
CA LYS A 21 4.77 -6.10 -10.30
C LYS A 21 3.34 -6.15 -10.85
N ASP A 22 2.39 -6.50 -9.99
CA ASP A 22 0.99 -6.66 -10.37
C ASP A 22 0.35 -5.31 -10.72
N PHE A 23 0.68 -4.27 -9.96
CA PHE A 23 0.29 -2.90 -10.26
C PHE A 23 0.85 -2.43 -11.61
N GLY A 24 2.15 -2.62 -11.84
CA GLY A 24 2.82 -2.18 -13.07
C GLY A 24 2.25 -2.88 -14.31
N GLN A 25 2.06 -4.20 -14.25
CA GLN A 25 1.43 -4.95 -15.33
C GLN A 25 0.01 -4.43 -15.61
N ALA A 26 -0.82 -4.33 -14.57
CA ALA A 26 -2.20 -3.84 -14.71
C ALA A 26 -2.27 -2.41 -15.26
N LEU A 27 -1.32 -1.55 -14.87
CA LEU A 27 -1.22 -0.18 -15.36
C LEU A 27 -0.93 -0.14 -16.87
N PHE A 28 0.05 -0.91 -17.34
CA PHE A 28 0.39 -0.95 -18.77
C PHE A 28 -0.69 -1.62 -19.62
N GLU A 29 -1.46 -2.54 -19.05
CA GLU A 29 -2.61 -3.18 -19.69
C GLU A 29 -3.86 -2.28 -19.71
N GLY A 30 -3.85 -1.13 -19.03
CA GLY A 30 -5.01 -0.25 -18.93
C GLY A 30 -6.17 -0.82 -18.10
N LYS A 31 -5.85 -1.66 -17.10
CA LYS A 31 -6.86 -2.31 -16.24
C LYS A 31 -7.65 -1.26 -15.46
N ASN A 32 -8.98 -1.40 -15.46
CA ASN A 32 -9.86 -0.56 -14.66
C ASN A 32 -10.06 -1.16 -13.26
N GLY A 33 -9.72 -0.40 -12.22
CA GLY A 33 -9.92 -0.79 -10.82
C GLY A 33 -11.22 -0.28 -10.19
N VAL A 34 -12.01 0.52 -10.92
CA VAL A 34 -13.27 1.06 -10.43
C VAL A 34 -14.39 0.05 -10.64
N GLY A 35 -15.17 -0.19 -9.59
CA GLY A 35 -16.36 -1.03 -9.62
C GLY A 35 -17.41 -0.56 -8.64
N LYS A 36 -18.51 -1.32 -8.52
CA LYS A 36 -19.50 -1.11 -7.46
C LYS A 36 -18.83 -1.34 -6.10
N ILE A 37 -19.04 -0.42 -5.16
CA ILE A 37 -18.55 -0.54 -3.79
C ILE A 37 -19.24 -1.75 -3.14
N THR A 38 -18.44 -2.62 -2.54
CA THR A 38 -18.90 -3.84 -1.85
C THR A 38 -18.55 -3.86 -0.37
N TYR A 39 -17.68 -2.95 0.08
CA TYR A 39 -17.21 -2.89 1.46
C TYR A 39 -18.31 -2.51 2.46
N PHE A 40 -19.33 -1.76 2.03
CA PHE A 40 -20.50 -1.39 2.82
C PHE A 40 -21.72 -1.17 1.91
N ASP A 41 -22.91 -1.05 2.49
CA ASP A 41 -24.12 -0.75 1.72
C ASP A 41 -24.10 0.69 1.21
N VAL A 42 -24.06 0.83 -0.11
CA VAL A 42 -24.07 2.11 -0.82
C VAL A 42 -25.43 2.48 -1.42
N SER A 43 -26.50 1.72 -1.13
CA SER A 43 -27.83 1.89 -1.73
C SER A 43 -28.40 3.30 -1.64
N SER A 44 -28.14 4.02 -0.54
CA SER A 44 -28.61 5.38 -0.27
C SER A 44 -27.70 6.50 -0.78
N TYR A 45 -26.52 6.18 -1.33
CA TYR A 45 -25.53 7.16 -1.75
C TYR A 45 -25.68 7.53 -3.22
N ARG A 46 -25.43 8.81 -3.54
CA ARG A 46 -25.45 9.32 -4.93
C ARG A 46 -24.42 8.63 -5.82
N SER A 47 -23.23 8.35 -5.29
CA SER A 47 -22.20 7.56 -5.96
C SER A 47 -22.11 6.18 -5.30
N GLN A 48 -22.14 5.13 -6.11
CA GLN A 48 -22.10 3.74 -5.67
C GLN A 48 -20.86 3.00 -6.18
N ILE A 49 -19.93 3.73 -6.80
CA ILE A 49 -18.72 3.19 -7.40
C ILE A 49 -17.47 3.73 -6.71
N GLY A 50 -16.42 2.92 -6.68
CA GLY A 50 -15.15 3.24 -6.06
C GLY A 50 -14.04 2.28 -6.50
N GLY A 51 -12.79 2.69 -6.25
CA GLY A 51 -11.62 1.82 -6.40
C GLY A 51 -11.36 1.09 -5.10
N GLU A 52 -11.96 -0.08 -4.91
CA GLU A 52 -11.69 -0.92 -3.74
C GLU A 52 -10.43 -1.77 -3.98
N VAL A 53 -9.56 -1.84 -2.96
CA VAL A 53 -8.45 -2.79 -2.96
C VAL A 53 -9.02 -4.19 -2.78
N LYS A 54 -8.93 -5.01 -3.83
CA LYS A 54 -9.39 -6.41 -3.85
C LYS A 54 -8.35 -7.33 -3.22
N ASP A 55 -8.82 -8.46 -2.70
CA ASP A 55 -7.97 -9.55 -2.18
C ASP A 55 -6.94 -9.09 -1.14
N PHE A 56 -7.31 -8.07 -0.35
CA PHE A 56 -6.44 -7.51 0.68
C PHE A 56 -6.39 -8.41 1.92
N GLU A 57 -5.23 -9.02 2.13
CA GLU A 57 -4.94 -9.92 3.25
C GLU A 57 -3.92 -9.27 4.20
N PRO A 58 -4.36 -8.51 5.23
CA PRO A 58 -3.44 -7.83 6.12
C PRO A 58 -2.59 -8.78 6.98
N GLN A 59 -3.02 -10.03 7.12
CA GLN A 59 -2.30 -11.07 7.87
C GLN A 59 -0.93 -11.42 7.27
N ARG A 60 -0.68 -11.05 6.00
CA ARG A 60 0.60 -11.28 5.33
C ARG A 60 1.75 -10.45 5.91
N CYS A 61 1.44 -9.31 6.53
CA CYS A 61 2.45 -8.40 7.07
C CYS A 61 2.17 -7.98 8.52
N LEU A 62 0.92 -8.05 8.96
CA LEU A 62 0.49 -7.54 10.27
C LEU A 62 0.07 -8.68 11.19
N SER A 63 0.48 -8.59 12.45
CA SER A 63 0.02 -9.49 13.50
C SER A 63 -1.49 -9.32 13.77
N PRO A 64 -2.18 -10.34 14.31
CA PRO A 64 -3.59 -10.22 14.69
C PRO A 64 -3.89 -9.06 15.64
N LYS A 65 -2.91 -8.67 16.47
CA LYS A 65 -3.02 -7.52 17.39
C LYS A 65 -2.99 -6.19 16.64
N GLU A 66 -2.15 -6.06 15.62
CA GLU A 66 -2.07 -4.85 14.79
C GLU A 66 -3.30 -4.70 13.92
N ILE A 67 -3.77 -5.78 13.29
CA ILE A 67 -4.98 -5.79 12.45
C ILE A 67 -6.21 -5.28 13.21
N ARG A 68 -6.32 -5.59 14.51
CA ARG A 68 -7.44 -5.13 15.35
C ARG A 68 -7.31 -3.67 15.79
N ARG A 69 -6.09 -3.12 15.82
CA ARG A 69 -5.82 -1.77 16.37
C ARG A 69 -5.69 -0.69 15.30
N LEU A 70 -5.21 -1.06 14.11
CA LEU A 70 -4.98 -0.15 13.00
C LEU A 70 -6.25 -0.01 12.17
N ASP A 71 -6.59 1.21 11.79
CA ASP A 71 -7.62 1.46 10.78
C ASP A 71 -7.17 0.94 9.40
N ARG A 72 -8.11 0.89 8.45
CA ARG A 72 -7.83 0.35 7.12
C ARG A 72 -6.75 1.14 6.38
N PHE A 73 -6.72 2.46 6.50
CA PHE A 73 -5.71 3.30 5.85
C PHE A 73 -4.31 2.97 6.38
N ALA A 74 -4.15 2.89 7.71
CA ALA A 74 -2.89 2.52 8.33
C ALA A 74 -2.44 1.12 7.91
N GLN A 75 -3.35 0.15 7.82
CA GLN A 75 -3.01 -1.20 7.33
C GLN A 75 -2.51 -1.19 5.88
N LEU A 76 -3.17 -0.45 4.99
CA LEU A 76 -2.75 -0.31 3.58
C LEU A 76 -1.35 0.33 3.50
N GLY A 77 -1.12 1.42 4.25
CA GLY A 77 0.16 2.11 4.28
C GLY A 77 1.30 1.25 4.81
N MET A 78 1.07 0.48 5.89
CA MET A 78 2.07 -0.43 6.45
C MET A 78 2.49 -1.52 5.46
N ILE A 79 1.53 -2.10 4.71
CA ILE A 79 1.84 -3.12 3.70
C ILE A 79 2.61 -2.52 2.53
N ALA A 80 2.23 -1.33 2.06
CA ALA A 80 2.97 -0.62 1.02
C ALA A 80 4.40 -0.25 1.48
N ALA A 81 4.57 0.21 2.72
CA ALA A 81 5.87 0.54 3.28
C ALA A 81 6.79 -0.68 3.41
N GLU A 82 6.25 -1.81 3.88
CA GLU A 82 6.97 -3.08 3.95
C GLU A 82 7.47 -3.54 2.57
N GLU A 83 6.63 -3.41 1.54
CA GLU A 83 7.05 -3.68 0.16
C GLU A 83 8.15 -2.70 -0.30
N ALA A 84 8.01 -1.41 0.00
CA ALA A 84 8.98 -0.40 -0.40
C ALA A 84 10.36 -0.64 0.21
N ILE A 85 10.42 -0.99 1.49
CA ILE A 85 11.66 -1.32 2.21
C ILE A 85 12.32 -2.56 1.58
N LYS A 86 11.52 -3.60 1.26
CA LYS A 86 12.01 -4.81 0.57
C LYS A 86 12.53 -4.50 -0.82
N HIS A 87 11.81 -3.70 -1.61
CA HIS A 87 12.23 -3.31 -2.95
C HIS A 87 13.54 -2.49 -2.94
N ALA A 88 13.71 -1.63 -1.93
CA ALA A 88 14.95 -0.88 -1.73
C ALA A 88 16.15 -1.75 -1.32
N GLY A 89 15.93 -3.01 -0.94
CA GLY A 89 16.98 -3.89 -0.42
C GLY A 89 17.51 -3.46 0.95
N ILE A 90 16.74 -2.67 1.70
CA ILE A 90 17.12 -2.23 3.05
C ILE A 90 16.98 -3.42 4.01
N PRO A 91 18.05 -3.84 4.71
CA PRO A 91 17.97 -4.97 5.62
C PRO A 91 17.13 -4.61 6.86
N PRO A 92 16.47 -5.59 7.49
CA PRO A 92 15.66 -5.35 8.69
C PRO A 92 16.49 -4.95 9.92
N GLN A 93 17.81 -5.12 9.87
CA GLN A 93 18.76 -4.81 10.95
C GLN A 93 20.08 -4.31 10.35
N GLY A 94 20.84 -3.55 11.15
CA GLY A 94 22.18 -3.06 10.77
C GLY A 94 22.21 -1.63 10.25
N GLU A 95 21.05 -1.01 10.03
CA GLU A 95 20.95 0.41 9.67
C GLU A 95 20.97 1.34 10.88
N ASP A 96 21.54 2.53 10.69
CA ASP A 96 21.51 3.62 11.68
C ASP A 96 20.14 4.31 11.67
N LEU A 97 19.26 3.89 12.58
CA LEU A 97 17.89 4.41 12.66
C LEU A 97 17.80 5.92 12.90
N SER A 98 18.86 6.57 13.39
CA SER A 98 18.89 8.04 13.54
C SER A 98 18.89 8.78 12.20
N LYS A 99 19.19 8.07 11.10
CA LYS A 99 19.23 8.60 9.73
C LYS A 99 18.02 8.19 8.90
N ILE A 100 17.09 7.43 9.48
CA ILE A 100 15.87 6.97 8.81
C ILE A 100 14.68 7.73 9.37
N GLY A 101 14.00 8.48 8.49
CA GLY A 101 12.76 9.18 8.81
C GLY A 101 11.57 8.51 8.14
N VAL A 102 10.40 8.68 8.75
CA VAL A 102 9.12 8.25 8.18
C VAL A 102 8.18 9.45 8.15
N LEU A 103 7.58 9.70 7.00
CA LEU A 103 6.55 10.70 6.80
C LEU A 103 5.40 10.04 6.03
N VAL A 104 4.22 10.00 6.65
CA VAL A 104 3.00 9.39 6.10
C VAL A 104 1.89 10.43 6.15
N GLY A 105 1.06 10.46 5.11
CA GLY A 105 -0.09 11.35 4.98
C GLY A 105 -1.22 10.71 4.19
#